data_AF-A0A6I6L6T8-F1
#
_entry.id   AF-A0A6I6L6T8-F1
#
_cell.length_a   1.000
_cell.length_b   1.000
_cell.length_c   1.000
_cell.angle_alpha   90.00
_cell.angle_beta   90.00
_cell.angle_gamma   90.00
#
_symmetry.space_group_name_H-M   'P 1'
#
loop_
_entity.id
_entity.type
_entity.pdbx_description
1 polymer ?
#
loop_
_entity_poly.entity_id
_entity_poly.type
_entity_poly.pdbx_seq_one_letter_code
_entity_poly.pdbx_strand_id
1 'polypeptide(L)'
;MTKTFASRPIVPPTFFVKVLLPFAIPMLLTAALVILVGESWPRNIAPGSGLKMFGFAASALTSLIIWRFITRRIEDMRVLKVAAAICGVAGLMGWPVWTVGVLPSVNGFSVGSQESVRMTLMRTDITTISRSRAVNHWAWLRPEVPTARAKAGRYFISEQTYQRWNDQRPSTVKVTISEGLLGAQIVTGYE
;
A
#
# COMPACT_ATOMS: atom_id res chain seq x y z
N MET A 1 -34.96 34.96 33.28
CA MET A 1 -33.75 34.28 32.76
C MET A 1 -33.96 34.01 31.27
N THR A 2 -33.44 34.88 30.42
CA THR A 2 -33.45 34.69 28.96
C THR A 2 -32.44 33.60 28.61
N LYS A 3 -32.88 32.45 28.09
CA LYS A 3 -31.98 31.43 27.54
C LYS A 3 -31.27 32.03 26.33
N THR A 4 -30.02 32.44 26.50
CA THR A 4 -29.15 32.83 25.39
C THR A 4 -28.93 31.58 24.54
N PHE A 5 -29.69 31.44 23.45
CA PHE A 5 -29.44 30.39 22.48
C PHE A 5 -28.04 30.59 21.92
N ALA A 6 -27.16 29.62 22.13
CA ALA A 6 -25.80 29.67 21.59
C ALA A 6 -25.90 29.86 20.07
N SER A 7 -25.39 30.99 19.58
CA SER A 7 -25.35 31.28 18.15
C SER A 7 -24.66 30.12 17.41
N ARG A 8 -25.29 29.64 16.33
CA ARG A 8 -24.74 28.55 15.53
C ARG A 8 -23.48 29.06 14.84
N PRO A 9 -22.33 28.36 14.96
CA PRO A 9 -21.13 28.75 14.26
C PRO A 9 -21.36 28.72 12.74
N ILE A 10 -21.00 29.81 12.07
CA ILE A 10 -21.10 29.94 10.61
C ILE A 10 -19.79 29.44 10.02
N VAL A 11 -19.85 28.35 9.25
CA VAL A 11 -18.71 27.80 8.52
C VAL A 11 -18.94 27.94 7.01
N PRO A 12 -17.88 28.09 6.20
CA PRO A 12 -18.01 28.11 4.75
C PRO A 12 -18.64 26.79 4.23
N PRO A 13 -19.44 26.80 3.16
CA PRO A 13 -20.02 25.58 2.58
C PRO A 13 -18.94 24.55 2.15
N THR A 14 -17.78 25.06 1.73
CA THR A 14 -16.62 24.23 1.34
C THR A 14 -15.94 23.52 2.52
N PHE A 15 -16.29 23.86 3.77
CA PHE A 15 -15.69 23.28 4.97
C PHE A 15 -15.83 21.75 4.99
N PHE A 16 -17.05 21.24 4.76
CA PHE A 16 -17.35 19.80 4.81
C PHE A 16 -16.64 19.00 3.73
N VAL A 17 -16.45 19.58 2.55
CA VAL A 17 -15.67 18.95 1.47
C VAL A 17 -14.19 18.94 1.84
N LYS A 18 -13.67 20.06 2.37
CA LYS A 18 -12.26 20.19 2.68
C LYS A 18 -11.81 19.26 3.82
N VAL A 19 -12.66 19.01 4.82
CA VAL A 19 -12.31 18.10 5.93
C VAL A 19 -12.16 16.63 5.50
N LEU A 20 -12.60 16.26 4.28
CA LEU A 20 -12.39 14.94 3.68
C LEU A 20 -11.07 14.84 2.90
N LEU A 21 -10.39 15.96 2.64
CA LEU A 21 -9.10 15.96 1.94
C LEU A 21 -8.02 15.09 2.59
N PRO A 22 -7.95 14.88 3.94
CA PRO A 22 -6.95 14.01 4.53
C PRO A 22 -7.08 12.55 4.10
N PHE A 23 -8.27 12.16 3.65
CA PHE A 23 -8.54 10.85 3.04
C PHE A 23 -8.37 10.88 1.51
N ALA A 24 -8.90 11.91 0.85
CA ALA A 24 -8.89 11.98 -0.62
C ALA A 24 -7.49 12.21 -1.22
N ILE A 25 -6.65 13.06 -0.58
CA ILE A 25 -5.31 13.37 -1.08
C ILE A 25 -4.41 12.13 -1.15
N PRO A 26 -4.32 11.29 -0.10
CA PRO A 26 -3.58 10.02 -0.18
C PRO A 26 -4.07 9.14 -1.32
N MET A 27 -5.39 9.00 -1.49
CA MET A 27 -5.96 8.16 -2.56
C MET A 27 -5.57 8.65 -3.96
N LEU A 28 -5.66 9.96 -4.21
CA LEU A 28 -5.29 10.55 -5.50
C LEU A 28 -3.78 10.49 -5.74
N LEU A 29 -2.97 10.77 -4.73
CA LEU A 29 -1.50 10.68 -4.84
C LEU A 29 -1.04 9.27 -5.10
N THR A 30 -1.61 8.28 -4.41
CA THR A 30 -1.28 6.88 -4.63
C THR A 30 -1.72 6.43 -6.03
N ALA A 31 -2.89 6.85 -6.51
CA ALA A 31 -3.31 6.58 -7.88
C ALA A 31 -2.37 7.22 -8.92
N ALA A 32 -1.99 8.48 -8.72
CA ALA A 32 -1.05 9.19 -9.60
C ALA A 32 0.34 8.52 -9.60
N LEU A 33 0.85 8.11 -8.44
CA LEU A 33 2.11 7.38 -8.33
C LEU A 33 2.06 6.05 -9.07
N VAL A 34 0.97 5.30 -8.97
CA VAL A 34 0.80 4.05 -9.73
C VAL A 34 0.83 4.31 -11.23
N ILE A 35 0.15 5.36 -11.72
CA ILE A 35 0.12 5.71 -13.14
C ILE A 35 1.51 6.17 -13.62
N LEU A 36 2.24 6.96 -12.83
CA LEU A 36 3.49 7.61 -13.25
C LEU A 36 4.74 6.74 -13.03
N VAL A 37 4.79 5.98 -11.95
CA VAL A 37 5.98 5.22 -11.49
C VAL A 37 5.84 3.72 -11.76
N GLY A 38 4.60 3.25 -11.97
CA GLY A 38 4.30 1.84 -12.24
C GLY A 38 4.75 0.91 -11.12
N GLU A 39 5.26 -0.26 -11.50
CA GLU A 39 5.66 -1.36 -10.61
C GLU A 39 6.95 -1.15 -9.81
N SER A 40 7.69 -0.06 -10.08
CA SER A 40 9.00 0.17 -9.46
C SER A 40 8.93 0.61 -7.99
N TRP A 41 7.72 0.83 -7.46
CA TRP A 41 7.50 1.13 -6.04
C TRP A 41 7.71 -0.11 -5.16
N PRO A 42 8.28 -0.01 -3.94
CA PRO A 42 8.87 -1.17 -3.26
C PRO A 42 7.83 -2.23 -2.85
N ARG A 43 7.67 -3.27 -3.69
CA ARG A 43 6.94 -4.51 -3.35
C ARG A 43 7.79 -5.55 -2.63
N ASN A 44 9.04 -5.21 -2.28
CA ASN A 44 9.94 -6.07 -1.52
C ASN A 44 9.57 -6.19 -0.03
N ILE A 45 8.47 -5.57 0.40
CA ILE A 45 7.99 -5.55 1.77
C ILE A 45 6.86 -6.59 1.89
N ALA A 46 6.98 -7.50 2.86
CA ALA A 46 5.94 -8.48 3.11
C ALA A 46 4.61 -7.77 3.43
N PRO A 47 3.45 -8.30 2.98
CA PRO A 47 2.15 -7.75 3.34
C PRO A 47 2.06 -7.52 4.86
N GLY A 48 1.89 -6.26 5.27
CA GLY A 48 1.76 -5.86 6.67
C GLY A 48 3.05 -5.58 7.45
N SER A 49 4.25 -5.65 6.85
CA SER A 49 5.53 -5.48 7.59
C SER A 49 6.27 -4.16 7.39
N GLY A 50 6.01 -3.38 6.35
CA GLY A 50 6.75 -2.14 6.10
C GLY A 50 5.84 -0.99 5.71
N LEU A 51 6.25 0.21 6.12
CA LEU A 51 5.58 1.50 6.02
C LEU A 51 4.53 1.84 7.07
N LYS A 52 4.15 0.98 8.02
CA LYS A 52 3.18 1.34 9.08
C LYS A 52 3.50 2.68 9.77
N MET A 53 4.75 2.88 10.20
CA MET A 53 5.20 4.13 10.82
C MET A 53 5.27 5.30 9.84
N PHE A 54 5.84 5.11 8.66
CA PHE A 54 5.99 6.17 7.65
C PHE A 54 4.64 6.63 7.08
N GLY A 55 3.75 5.69 6.79
CA GLY A 55 2.38 5.98 6.38
C GLY A 55 1.56 6.62 7.49
N PHE A 56 1.80 6.26 8.75
CA PHE A 56 1.17 6.94 9.89
C PHE A 56 1.67 8.38 10.00
N ALA A 57 2.98 8.61 9.88
CA ALA A 57 3.57 9.94 9.88
C ALA A 57 3.06 10.79 8.71
N ALA A 58 2.96 10.22 7.51
CA ALA A 58 2.37 10.88 6.34
C ALA A 58 0.91 11.26 6.59
N SER A 59 0.08 10.33 7.07
CA SER A 59 -1.31 10.62 7.45
C SER A 59 -1.43 11.73 8.50
N ALA A 60 -0.60 11.70 9.54
CA ALA A 60 -0.59 12.71 10.60
C ALA A 60 -0.21 14.09 10.03
N LEU A 61 0.82 14.14 9.18
CA LEU A 61 1.27 15.37 8.53
C LEU A 61 0.20 15.92 7.58
N THR A 62 -0.38 15.09 6.73
CA THR A 62 -1.47 15.47 5.81
C THR A 62 -2.68 16.02 6.59
N SER A 63 -3.07 15.34 7.68
CA SER A 63 -4.18 15.78 8.54
C SER A 63 -3.90 17.13 9.19
N LEU A 64 -2.67 17.34 9.67
CA LEU A 64 -2.26 18.60 10.31
C LEU A 64 -2.22 19.76 9.31
N ILE A 65 -1.66 19.55 8.12
CA ILE A 65 -1.62 20.55 7.05
C ILE A 65 -3.04 20.97 6.65
N ILE A 66 -3.92 20.00 6.45
CA ILE A 66 -5.29 20.26 5.99
C ILE A 66 -6.12 20.91 7.09
N TRP A 67 -6.02 20.41 8.33
CA TRP A 67 -6.67 21.05 9.47
C TRP A 67 -6.25 22.52 9.56
N ARG A 68 -4.95 22.81 9.52
CA ARG A 68 -4.43 24.19 9.57
C ARG A 68 -4.88 25.02 8.35
N PHE A 69 -4.97 24.44 7.17
CA PHE A 69 -5.47 25.10 5.96
C PHE A 69 -6.95 25.50 6.08
N ILE A 70 -7.80 24.60 6.58
CA ILE A 70 -9.26 24.81 6.71
C ILE A 70 -9.58 25.80 7.83
N THR A 71 -8.86 25.70 8.93
CA THR A 71 -9.15 26.45 10.16
C THR A 71 -8.47 27.81 10.23
N ARG A 72 -7.61 28.17 9.26
CA ARG A 72 -6.84 29.42 9.26
C ARG A 72 -7.67 30.69 9.43
N ARG A 73 -8.95 30.67 9.06
CA ARG A 73 -9.89 31.82 9.13
C ARG A 73 -11.08 31.58 10.06
N ILE A 74 -10.98 30.61 10.97
CA ILE A 74 -12.05 30.23 11.89
C ILE A 74 -11.60 30.54 13.32
N GLU A 75 -12.36 31.38 14.01
CA GLU A 75 -12.06 31.78 15.39
C GLU A 75 -12.82 30.94 16.43
N ASP A 76 -13.92 30.28 16.05
CA ASP A 76 -14.72 29.46 16.98
C ASP A 76 -13.99 28.16 17.34
N MET A 77 -13.55 28.09 18.60
CA MET A 77 -12.85 26.95 19.20
C MET A 77 -13.60 25.62 19.08
N ARG A 78 -14.94 25.63 19.07
CA ARG A 78 -15.75 24.41 18.91
C ARG A 78 -15.57 23.85 17.50
N VAL A 79 -15.57 24.71 16.49
CA VAL A 79 -15.32 24.33 15.09
C VAL A 79 -13.90 23.82 14.92
N LEU A 80 -12.91 24.46 15.56
CA LEU A 80 -11.52 24.01 15.53
C LEU A 80 -11.36 22.57 16.05
N LYS A 81 -12.00 22.26 17.18
CA LYS A 81 -11.98 20.91 17.80
C LYS A 81 -12.65 19.87 16.92
N VAL A 82 -13.84 20.17 16.39
CA VAL A 82 -14.56 19.26 15.49
C VAL A 82 -13.78 19.04 14.20
N ALA A 83 -13.21 20.09 13.61
CA ALA A 83 -12.35 19.98 12.44
C ALA A 83 -11.13 19.09 12.70
N ALA A 84 -10.49 19.24 13.86
CA ALA A 84 -9.35 18.41 14.25
C ALA A 84 -9.74 16.92 14.38
N ALA A 85 -10.88 16.63 15.02
CA ALA A 85 -11.39 15.28 15.16
C ALA A 85 -11.70 14.64 13.79
N ILE A 86 -12.42 15.35 12.92
CA ILE A 86 -12.77 14.85 11.58
C ILE A 86 -11.50 14.66 10.74
N CYS A 87 -10.57 15.63 10.75
CA CYS A 87 -9.30 15.48 10.02
C CYS A 87 -8.48 14.30 10.55
N GLY A 88 -8.47 14.08 11.86
CA GLY A 88 -7.79 12.94 12.48
C GLY A 88 -8.39 11.61 12.04
N VAL A 89 -9.73 11.46 12.08
CA VAL A 89 -10.41 10.25 11.59
C VAL A 89 -10.17 10.04 10.10
N ALA A 90 -10.32 11.08 9.27
CA ALA A 90 -10.08 11.00 7.83
C ALA A 90 -8.62 10.63 7.51
N GLY A 91 -7.66 11.16 8.27
CA GLY A 91 -6.24 10.81 8.15
C GLY A 91 -5.94 9.36 8.53
N LEU A 92 -6.59 8.85 9.58
CA LEU A 92 -6.49 7.44 9.97
C LEU A 92 -7.09 6.53 8.89
N MET A 93 -8.16 6.94 8.21
CA MET A 93 -8.69 6.23 7.05
C MET A 93 -7.75 6.26 5.84
N GLY A 94 -6.97 7.34 5.68
CA GLY A 94 -5.92 7.44 4.66
C GLY A 94 -4.64 6.66 4.98
N TRP A 95 -4.44 6.24 6.22
CA TRP A 95 -3.23 5.54 6.66
C TRP A 95 -2.99 4.22 5.91
N PRO A 96 -3.97 3.31 5.77
CA PRO A 96 -3.82 2.11 4.95
C PRO A 96 -3.31 2.41 3.53
N VAL A 97 -3.82 3.48 2.91
CA VAL A 97 -3.48 3.89 1.54
C VAL A 97 -2.00 4.27 1.42
N TRP A 98 -1.47 5.03 2.38
CA TRP A 98 -0.03 5.34 2.43
C TRP A 98 0.85 4.11 2.67
N THR A 99 0.36 3.16 3.46
CA THR A 99 1.18 2.00 3.88
C THR A 99 1.23 0.88 2.85
N VAL A 100 0.11 0.62 2.16
CA VAL A 100 -0.04 -0.55 1.29
C VAL A 100 -0.10 -0.16 -0.19
N GLY A 101 -0.30 1.13 -0.49
CA GLY A 101 -0.61 1.58 -1.85
C GLY A 101 -2.05 1.22 -2.26
N VAL A 102 -2.37 1.30 -3.56
CA VAL A 102 -3.64 0.74 -4.07
C VAL A 102 -3.59 -0.76 -3.82
N LEU A 103 -4.65 -1.29 -3.19
CA LEU A 103 -4.72 -2.68 -2.75
C LEU A 103 -4.28 -3.66 -3.85
N PRO A 104 -3.46 -4.68 -3.52
CA PRO A 104 -3.09 -5.75 -4.46
C PRO A 104 -4.29 -6.42 -5.14
N SER A 105 -5.46 -6.41 -4.49
CA SER A 105 -6.72 -6.94 -5.01
C SER A 105 -7.24 -6.20 -6.24
N VAL A 106 -6.91 -4.92 -6.40
CA VAL A 106 -7.28 -4.15 -7.61
C VAL A 106 -6.45 -4.62 -8.81
N ASN A 107 -5.18 -4.97 -8.59
CA ASN A 107 -4.31 -5.47 -9.65
C ASN A 107 -4.71 -6.89 -10.09
N GLY A 108 -5.17 -7.73 -9.17
CA GLY A 108 -5.70 -9.07 -9.49
C GLY A 108 -7.09 -9.10 -10.10
N PHE A 109 -7.77 -7.96 -10.24
CA PHE A 109 -9.12 -7.89 -10.81
C PHE A 109 -9.17 -8.22 -12.31
N SER A 110 -8.09 -7.93 -13.04
CA SER A 110 -7.91 -8.33 -14.44
C SER A 110 -6.55 -9.00 -14.57
N VAL A 111 -6.52 -10.20 -15.15
CA VAL A 111 -5.31 -10.96 -15.42
C VAL A 111 -5.20 -11.10 -16.93
N GLY A 112 -4.23 -10.41 -17.52
CA GLY A 112 -3.88 -10.43 -18.92
C GLY A 112 -3.10 -11.67 -19.32
N SER A 113 -2.30 -11.55 -20.39
CA SER A 113 -1.53 -12.68 -20.91
C SER A 113 -0.56 -13.25 -19.87
N GLN A 114 -0.49 -14.58 -19.84
CA GLN A 114 0.46 -15.30 -19.00
C GLN A 114 1.75 -15.55 -19.79
N GLU A 115 2.88 -15.34 -19.14
CA GLU A 115 4.20 -15.63 -19.67
C GLU A 115 4.97 -16.43 -18.64
N SER A 116 5.72 -17.43 -19.08
CA SER A 116 6.59 -18.19 -18.19
C SER A 116 8.04 -17.83 -18.43
N VAL A 117 8.72 -17.37 -17.38
CA VAL A 117 10.10 -16.94 -17.42
C VAL A 117 10.97 -17.92 -16.65
N ARG A 118 12.07 -18.39 -17.25
CA ARG A 118 13.09 -19.17 -16.55
C ARG A 118 13.93 -18.26 -15.67
N MET A 119 14.06 -18.65 -14.41
CA MET A 119 14.83 -17.91 -13.41
C MET A 119 15.79 -18.86 -12.69
N THR A 120 16.99 -18.38 -12.43
CA THR A 120 17.96 -19.07 -11.57
C THR A 120 17.56 -18.90 -10.11
N LEU A 121 17.46 -20.01 -9.39
CA LEU A 121 17.24 -20.02 -7.95
C LEU A 121 18.57 -19.76 -7.24
N MET A 122 18.71 -18.58 -6.62
CA MET A 122 19.95 -18.20 -5.94
C MET A 122 20.02 -18.73 -4.52
N ARG A 123 18.94 -18.54 -3.76
CA ARG A 123 18.78 -19.04 -2.39
C ARG A 123 17.32 -19.01 -1.97
N THR A 124 16.99 -19.77 -0.95
CA THR A 124 15.69 -19.71 -0.27
C THR A 124 15.87 -19.18 1.14
N ASP A 125 15.02 -18.24 1.56
CA ASP A 125 15.05 -17.65 2.91
C ASP A 125 13.73 -17.90 3.64
N ILE A 126 13.80 -17.90 4.97
CA ILE A 126 12.63 -17.96 5.84
C ILE A 126 12.60 -16.69 6.70
N THR A 127 11.43 -16.09 6.85
CA THR A 127 11.24 -14.99 7.81
C THR A 127 10.08 -15.29 8.74
N THR A 128 10.27 -15.12 10.04
CA THR A 128 9.22 -15.30 11.05
C THR A 128 8.17 -14.20 10.95
N ILE A 129 6.89 -14.57 11.05
CA ILE A 129 5.80 -13.59 11.12
C ILE A 129 5.75 -13.01 12.53
N SER A 130 5.77 -11.67 12.64
CA SER A 130 5.71 -11.00 13.93
C SER A 130 4.47 -11.45 14.72
N ARG A 131 4.67 -11.84 15.99
CA ARG A 131 3.62 -12.31 16.91
C ARG A 131 2.87 -13.58 16.45
N SER A 132 3.47 -14.38 15.57
CA SER A 132 2.94 -15.69 15.16
C SER A 132 4.05 -16.75 15.15
N ARG A 133 3.65 -18.02 15.29
CA ARG A 133 4.56 -19.17 15.07
C ARG A 133 4.73 -19.50 13.58
N ALA A 134 3.94 -18.87 12.72
CA ALA A 134 4.01 -19.06 11.28
C ALA A 134 5.24 -18.36 10.67
N VAL A 135 5.72 -18.92 9.57
CA VAL A 135 6.88 -18.41 8.82
C VAL A 135 6.47 -18.11 7.38
N ASN A 136 7.10 -17.11 6.79
CA ASN A 136 7.02 -16.85 5.36
C ASN A 136 8.23 -17.48 4.67
N HIS A 137 7.98 -18.14 3.54
CA HIS A 137 9.03 -18.70 2.69
C HIS A 137 9.29 -17.79 1.50
N TRP A 138 10.57 -17.58 1.22
CA TRP A 138 11.03 -16.70 0.15
C TRP A 138 12.03 -17.40 -0.74
N ALA A 139 12.03 -17.04 -2.02
CA ALA A 139 13.06 -17.41 -2.98
C ALA A 139 13.70 -16.17 -3.59
N TRP A 140 15.03 -16.16 -3.66
CA TRP A 140 15.78 -15.16 -4.42
C TRP A 140 15.97 -15.67 -5.83
N LEU A 141 15.29 -15.03 -6.78
CA LEU A 141 15.26 -15.44 -8.16
C LEU A 141 15.91 -14.38 -9.02
N ARG A 142 16.67 -14.81 -10.03
CA ARG A 142 17.26 -13.95 -11.05
C ARG A 142 16.86 -14.46 -12.43
N PRO A 143 16.33 -13.63 -13.33
CA PRO A 143 16.01 -14.07 -14.68
C PRO A 143 17.30 -14.47 -15.40
N GLU A 144 17.25 -15.56 -16.18
CA GLU A 144 18.39 -15.97 -17.01
C GLU A 144 18.69 -14.94 -18.10
N VAL A 145 17.63 -14.29 -18.60
CA VAL A 145 17.72 -13.25 -19.62
C VAL A 145 17.49 -11.88 -18.97
N PRO A 146 18.43 -10.92 -19.05
CA PRO A 146 18.29 -9.61 -18.43
C PRO A 146 17.11 -8.78 -18.93
N THR A 147 16.67 -9.04 -20.17
CA THR A 147 15.52 -8.37 -20.81
C THR A 147 14.19 -9.04 -20.49
N ALA A 148 14.19 -10.13 -19.71
CA ALA A 148 12.95 -10.78 -19.30
C ALA A 148 12.06 -9.82 -18.51
N ARG A 149 10.76 -9.99 -18.69
CA ARG A 149 9.76 -9.17 -18.02
C ARG A 149 9.86 -9.29 -16.49
N ALA A 150 10.05 -10.52 -15.98
CA ALA A 150 10.28 -10.79 -14.56
C ALA A 150 11.61 -10.19 -14.06
N LYS A 151 11.57 -9.47 -12.94
CA LYS A 151 12.75 -8.82 -12.35
C LYS A 151 13.49 -9.72 -11.37
N ALA A 152 14.80 -9.51 -11.24
CA ALA A 152 15.56 -10.15 -10.17
C ALA A 152 15.08 -9.63 -8.80
N GLY A 153 14.95 -10.52 -7.82
CA GLY A 153 14.50 -10.11 -6.49
C GLY A 153 14.06 -11.24 -5.60
N ARG A 154 13.35 -10.86 -4.53
CA ARG A 154 12.81 -11.78 -3.53
C ARG A 154 11.33 -12.04 -3.82
N TYR A 155 11.01 -13.31 -4.01
CA TYR A 155 9.69 -13.82 -4.35
C TYR A 155 9.10 -14.58 -3.18
N PHE A 156 7.81 -14.38 -2.89
CA PHE A 156 7.10 -15.16 -1.88
C PHE A 156 6.68 -16.50 -2.48
N ILE A 157 7.01 -17.60 -1.80
CA ILE A 157 6.68 -18.96 -2.26
C ILE A 157 5.84 -19.67 -1.20
N SER A 158 5.01 -20.62 -1.64
CA SER A 158 4.27 -21.47 -0.72
C SER A 158 5.22 -22.40 0.06
N GLU A 159 4.80 -22.85 1.23
CA GLU A 159 5.55 -23.85 2.01
C GLU A 159 5.77 -25.13 1.19
N GLN A 160 4.77 -25.56 0.42
CA GLN A 160 4.89 -26.74 -0.46
C GLN A 160 5.97 -26.55 -1.53
N THR A 161 6.02 -25.37 -2.17
CA THR A 161 7.06 -25.04 -3.14
C THR A 161 8.44 -24.98 -2.48
N TYR A 162 8.52 -24.38 -1.29
CA TYR A 162 9.76 -24.31 -0.52
C TYR A 162 10.31 -25.70 -0.19
N GLN A 163 9.47 -26.59 0.36
CA GLN A 163 9.87 -27.96 0.69
C GLN A 163 10.34 -28.70 -0.56
N ARG A 164 9.56 -28.65 -1.65
CA ARG A 164 9.92 -29.29 -2.93
C ARG A 164 11.27 -28.81 -3.47
N TRP A 165 11.53 -27.52 -3.47
CA TRP A 165 12.79 -26.98 -3.97
C TRP A 165 13.96 -27.23 -3.03
N ASN A 166 13.72 -27.32 -1.72
CA ASN A 166 14.76 -27.68 -0.76
C ASN A 166 15.18 -29.15 -0.91
N ASP A 167 14.24 -30.03 -1.26
CA ASP A 167 14.49 -31.45 -1.52
C ASP A 167 15.16 -31.68 -2.88
N GLN A 168 14.65 -31.06 -3.95
CA GLN A 168 15.14 -31.26 -5.31
C GLN A 168 16.39 -30.43 -5.64
N ARG A 169 16.62 -29.34 -4.90
CA ARG A 169 17.69 -28.35 -5.11
C ARG A 169 17.87 -27.93 -6.58
N PRO A 170 16.80 -27.43 -7.24
CA PRO A 170 16.88 -27.02 -8.63
C PRO A 170 17.79 -25.79 -8.76
N SER A 171 18.63 -25.77 -9.79
CA SER A 171 19.41 -24.57 -10.15
C SER A 171 18.56 -23.54 -10.89
N THR A 172 17.53 -23.99 -11.60
CA THR A 172 16.63 -23.16 -12.40
C THR A 172 15.18 -23.55 -12.14
N VAL A 173 14.32 -22.55 -12.12
CA VAL A 173 12.88 -22.67 -11.85
C VAL A 173 12.11 -21.85 -12.87
N LYS A 174 10.90 -22.26 -13.19
CA LYS A 174 10.03 -21.55 -14.11
C LYS A 174 9.00 -20.77 -13.31
N VAL A 175 8.96 -19.46 -13.54
CA VAL A 175 8.03 -18.55 -12.87
C VAL A 175 7.00 -18.09 -13.88
N THR A 176 5.74 -18.40 -13.62
CA THR A 176 4.63 -17.91 -14.43
C THR A 176 4.22 -16.55 -13.90
N ILE A 177 4.33 -15.55 -14.76
CA ILE A 177 3.89 -14.18 -14.50
C ILE A 177 2.68 -13.86 -15.37
N SER A 178 1.87 -12.93 -14.91
CA SER A 178 0.72 -12.42 -15.64
C SER A 178 0.61 -10.92 -15.45
N GLU A 179 0.05 -10.25 -16.44
CA GLU A 179 -0.18 -8.81 -16.37
C GLU A 179 -1.48 -8.50 -15.63
N GLY A 180 -1.37 -7.95 -14.43
CA GLY A 180 -2.48 -7.40 -13.67
C GLY A 180 -3.00 -6.07 -14.21
N LEU A 181 -4.09 -5.59 -13.62
CA LEU A 181 -4.60 -4.23 -13.86
C LEU A 181 -3.46 -3.22 -13.62
N LEU A 182 -3.37 -2.19 -14.48
CA LEU A 182 -2.35 -1.13 -14.44
C LEU A 182 -0.92 -1.60 -14.77
N GLY A 183 -0.77 -2.68 -15.55
CA GLY A 183 0.53 -3.16 -16.04
C GLY A 183 1.33 -3.92 -14.99
N ALA A 184 0.66 -4.38 -13.93
CA ALA A 184 1.29 -4.99 -12.79
C ALA A 184 1.79 -6.42 -13.11
N GLN A 185 2.94 -6.87 -12.62
CA GLN A 185 3.38 -8.26 -12.73
C GLN A 185 2.88 -9.04 -11.52
N ILE A 186 2.05 -10.04 -11.78
CA ILE A 186 1.51 -10.96 -10.79
C ILE A 186 2.17 -12.30 -11.02
N VAL A 187 2.77 -12.87 -9.99
CA VAL A 187 3.26 -14.25 -10.07
C VAL A 187 2.09 -15.18 -9.80
N THR A 188 1.77 -16.00 -10.80
CA THR A 188 0.61 -16.91 -10.78
C THR A 188 1.02 -18.37 -10.58
N GLY A 189 2.31 -18.70 -10.74
CA GLY A 189 2.78 -20.08 -10.57
C GLY A 189 4.30 -20.21 -10.45
N TYR A 190 4.71 -21.33 -9.85
CA TYR A 190 6.09 -21.80 -9.74
C TYR A 190 6.15 -23.26 -10.18
N GLU A 191 6.98 -23.55 -11.17
CA GLU A 191 7.27 -24.89 -11.69
C GLU A 191 8.75 -25.22 -11.50
#